data_AF-A0A7V9RQ45-F1
#
_entry.id   AF-A0A7V9RQ45-F1
#
_cell.length_a   1.000
_cell.length_b   1.000
_cell.length_c   1.000
_cell.angle_alpha   90.00
_cell.angle_beta   90.00
_cell.angle_gamma   90.00
#
_symmetry.space_group_name_H-M   'P 1'
#
loop_
_entity.id
_entity.type
_entity.pdbx_description
1 polymer ?
#
loop_
_entity_poly.entity_id
_entity_poly.type
_entity_poly.pdbx_seq_one_letter_code
_entity_poly.pdbx_strand_id
1 'polypeptide(L)'
;MLASFSAELLKLRKRPAAWVLGGVWLTMLVTFAYLLPYFAAPDGDGSGGGLITDLLPASIVGNTVGGYALFGGALVMILGALVAGSEYGWGSLKTVLTQRPGRFSVFGGTVAALAVILFAAVLISFAVSAGASAAIASAESLPIAWPPVGDIVQGIAAGWLVLL
;
A
#
# COMPACT_ATOMS: atom_id res chain seq x y z
N MET A 1 6.96 -16.93 19.02
CA MET A 1 6.64 -16.31 17.72
C MET A 1 5.30 -15.58 17.75
N LEU A 2 4.17 -16.24 18.03
CA LEU A 2 2.85 -15.60 18.05
C LEU A 2 2.75 -14.39 19.00
N ALA A 3 3.28 -14.49 20.23
CA ALA A 3 3.30 -13.36 21.17
C ALA A 3 4.13 -12.16 20.66
N SER A 4 5.27 -12.42 20.01
CA SER A 4 6.11 -11.39 19.40
C SER A 4 5.42 -10.72 18.20
N PHE A 5 4.74 -11.51 17.36
CA PHE A 5 3.93 -11.01 16.25
C PHE A 5 2.79 -10.11 16.74
N SER A 6 1.99 -10.56 17.71
CA SER A 6 0.89 -9.76 18.26
C SER A 6 1.36 -8.47 18.91
N ALA A 7 2.52 -8.50 19.59
CA ALA A 7 3.12 -7.31 20.16
C ALA A 7 3.54 -6.30 19.08
N GLU A 8 4.21 -6.76 18.02
CA GLU A 8 4.61 -5.89 16.90
C GLU A 8 3.40 -5.31 16.16
N LEU A 9 2.37 -6.12 15.91
CA LEU A 9 1.13 -5.66 15.29
C LEU A 9 0.44 -4.57 16.14
N LEU A 10 0.43 -4.74 17.47
CA LEU A 10 -0.12 -3.73 18.38
C LEU A 10 0.69 -2.43 18.36
N LYS A 11 2.02 -2.52 18.37
CA LYS A 11 2.91 -1.35 18.27
C LYS A 11 2.64 -0.57 16.99
N LEU A 12 2.63 -1.27 15.85
CA LEU A 12 2.40 -0.66 14.55
C LEU A 12 1.01 -0.03 14.45
N ARG A 13 -0.04 -0.71 14.95
CA ARG A 13 -1.41 -0.16 14.99
C ARG A 13 -1.52 1.08 15.87
N LYS A 14 -0.76 1.17 16.96
CA LYS A 14 -0.82 2.30 17.90
C LYS A 14 0.11 3.45 17.54
N ARG A 15 1.06 3.25 16.62
CA ARG A 15 2.03 4.28 16.24
C ARG A 15 1.43 5.27 15.25
N PRO A 16 1.37 6.57 15.57
CA PRO A 16 0.84 7.58 14.65
C PRO A 16 1.67 7.65 13.36
N ALA A 17 2.99 7.42 13.44
CA ALA A 17 3.86 7.44 12.28
C ALA A 17 3.46 6.43 11.19
N ALA A 18 2.98 5.24 11.55
CA ALA A 18 2.51 4.24 10.58
C ALA A 18 1.23 4.73 9.86
N TRP A 19 0.33 5.38 10.58
CA TRP A 19 -0.87 5.99 10.02
C TRP A 19 -0.55 7.20 9.13
N VAL A 20 0.41 8.03 9.53
CA VAL A 20 0.88 9.16 8.70
C VAL A 20 1.50 8.65 7.41
N LEU A 21 2.38 7.64 7.47
CA LEU A 21 2.95 6.99 6.29
C LEU A 21 1.87 6.41 5.38
N GLY A 22 0.88 5.71 5.94
CA GLY A 22 -0.26 5.19 5.19
C GLY A 22 -1.15 6.28 4.58
N GLY A 23 -1.37 7.38 5.30
CA GLY A 23 -2.12 8.53 4.80
C GLY A 23 -1.40 9.23 3.66
N VAL A 24 -0.10 9.48 3.80
CA VAL A 24 0.76 10.04 2.74
C VAL A 24 0.77 9.12 1.53
N TRP A 25 0.93 7.81 1.73
CA TRP A 25 0.86 6.81 0.67
C TRP A 25 -0.43 6.91 -0.14
N LEU A 26 -1.59 6.87 0.53
CA LEU A 26 -2.88 6.91 -0.14
C LEU A 26 -3.13 8.26 -0.82
N THR A 27 -2.65 9.34 -0.22
CA THR A 27 -2.72 10.67 -0.81
C THR A 27 -1.91 10.73 -2.10
N MET A 28 -0.69 10.20 -2.10
CA MET A 28 0.16 10.12 -3.29
C MET A 28 -0.48 9.21 -4.36
N LEU A 29 -1.00 8.05 -3.96
CA LEU A 29 -1.71 7.14 -4.86
C LEU A 29 -2.88 7.87 -5.55
N VAL A 30 -3.79 8.49 -4.81
CA VAL A 30 -4.95 9.18 -5.39
C VAL A 30 -4.51 10.36 -6.25
N THR A 31 -3.53 11.14 -5.79
CA THR A 31 -3.08 12.34 -6.50
C THR A 31 -2.41 12.00 -7.82
N PHE A 32 -1.42 11.10 -7.79
CA PHE A 32 -0.62 10.80 -8.97
C PHE A 32 -1.27 9.80 -9.90
N ALA A 33 -2.00 8.82 -9.37
CA ALA A 33 -2.61 7.79 -10.20
C ALA A 33 -3.96 8.23 -10.77
N TYR A 34 -4.68 9.16 -10.12
CA TYR A 34 -6.03 9.53 -10.53
C TYR A 34 -6.24 11.03 -10.77
N LEU A 35 -5.93 11.89 -9.80
CA LEU A 35 -6.25 13.32 -9.93
C LEU A 35 -5.42 14.02 -11.02
N LEU A 36 -4.11 13.82 -11.03
CA LEU A 36 -3.23 14.48 -12.02
C LEU A 36 -3.53 14.03 -13.45
N PRO A 37 -3.66 12.74 -13.77
CA PRO A 37 -4.01 12.34 -15.14
C PRO A 37 -5.41 12.79 -15.55
N TYR A 38 -6.38 12.83 -14.61
CA TYR A 38 -7.74 13.31 -14.88
C TYR A 38 -7.75 14.79 -15.29
N PHE A 39 -7.06 15.66 -14.53
CA PHE A 39 -6.98 17.08 -14.87
C PHE A 39 -6.05 17.38 -16.06
N ALA A 40 -5.13 16.48 -16.38
CA ALA A 40 -4.24 16.61 -17.53
C ALA A 40 -4.90 16.11 -18.82
N ALA A 41 -6.02 15.39 -18.75
CA ALA A 41 -6.74 14.91 -19.91
C ALA A 41 -7.35 16.09 -20.69
N PRO A 42 -7.02 16.28 -21.98
CA PRO A 42 -7.65 17.29 -22.82
C PRO A 42 -9.15 17.02 -23.00
N ASP A 43 -9.99 18.07 -22.92
CA ASP A 43 -11.45 18.03 -23.14
C ASP A 43 -11.90 17.67 -24.58
N GLY A 44 -11.02 17.14 -25.43
CA GLY A 44 -11.30 16.94 -26.86
C GLY A 44 -10.64 15.71 -27.46
N ASP A 45 -11.33 15.14 -28.45
CA ASP A 45 -11.14 13.88 -29.21
C ASP A 45 -9.77 13.67 -29.91
N GLY A 46 -8.73 14.39 -29.50
CA GLY A 46 -7.37 14.27 -30.03
C GLY A 46 -6.40 13.68 -29.01
N SER A 47 -6.03 12.41 -29.18
CA SER A 47 -4.93 11.68 -28.48
C SER A 47 -4.97 11.60 -26.95
N GLY A 48 -5.84 12.36 -26.27
CA GLY A 48 -5.99 12.43 -24.81
C GLY A 48 -6.96 11.40 -24.21
N GLY A 49 -7.84 10.82 -25.03
CA GLY A 49 -8.77 9.76 -24.59
C GLY A 49 -8.07 8.53 -24.03
N GLY A 50 -6.80 8.29 -24.40
CA GLY A 50 -5.96 7.24 -23.84
C GLY A 50 -5.73 7.39 -22.33
N LEU A 51 -5.53 8.63 -21.86
CA LEU A 51 -5.30 8.91 -20.44
C LEU A 51 -6.55 8.65 -19.60
N ILE A 52 -7.72 8.98 -20.13
CA ILE A 52 -9.00 8.70 -19.49
C ILE A 52 -9.27 7.19 -19.46
N THR A 53 -8.97 6.47 -20.55
CA THR A 53 -9.12 5.01 -20.56
C THR A 53 -8.21 4.30 -19.56
N ASP A 54 -7.06 4.89 -19.23
CA ASP A 54 -6.14 4.38 -18.21
C ASP A 54 -6.63 4.64 -16.77
N LEU A 55 -7.60 5.54 -16.58
CA LEU A 55 -8.25 5.82 -15.29
C LEU A 55 -9.47 4.94 -15.02
N LEU A 56 -9.96 4.23 -16.04
CA LEU A 56 -11.13 3.37 -15.93
C LEU A 56 -10.88 2.17 -15.01
N PRO A 57 -11.95 1.55 -14.47
CA PRO A 57 -11.84 0.39 -13.58
C PRO A 57 -11.02 -0.76 -14.16
N ALA A 58 -11.02 -0.94 -15.48
CA ALA A 58 -10.25 -1.96 -16.19
C ALA A 58 -8.73 -1.87 -15.91
N SER A 59 -8.20 -0.67 -15.69
CA SER A 59 -6.77 -0.41 -15.52
C SER A 59 -6.34 -0.28 -14.04
N ILE A 60 -7.23 -0.58 -13.08
CA ILE A 60 -6.93 -0.48 -11.63
C ILE A 60 -5.65 -1.24 -11.27
N VAL A 61 -5.50 -2.48 -11.75
CA VAL A 61 -4.33 -3.31 -11.40
C VAL A 61 -3.03 -2.65 -11.86
N GLY A 62 -2.98 -2.18 -13.10
CA GLY A 62 -1.80 -1.51 -13.66
C GLY A 62 -1.50 -0.20 -12.95
N ASN A 63 -2.52 0.61 -12.71
CA ASN A 63 -2.36 1.95 -12.12
C ASN A 63 -1.94 1.88 -10.64
N THR A 64 -2.56 0.98 -9.85
CA THR A 64 -2.21 0.78 -8.45
C THR A 64 -0.81 0.18 -8.29
N VAL A 65 -0.47 -0.86 -9.07
CA VAL A 65 0.86 -1.50 -8.99
C VAL A 65 1.96 -0.59 -9.54
N GLY A 66 1.68 0.18 -10.59
CA GLY A 66 2.60 1.20 -11.10
C GLY A 66 2.94 2.26 -10.05
N GLY A 67 1.96 2.68 -9.24
CA GLY A 67 2.18 3.59 -8.12
C GLY A 67 3.13 3.03 -7.04
N TYR A 68 3.14 1.71 -6.84
CA TYR A 68 4.05 1.08 -5.87
C TYR A 68 5.52 1.16 -6.28
N ALA A 69 5.81 1.10 -7.58
CA ALA A 69 7.18 1.27 -8.08
C ALA A 69 7.68 2.70 -7.87
N LEU A 70 6.79 3.69 -8.02
CA LEU A 70 7.16 5.10 -7.97
C LEU A 70 7.44 5.59 -6.54
N PHE A 71 6.59 5.23 -5.58
CA PHE A 71 6.71 5.72 -4.19
C PHE A 71 6.74 4.60 -3.15
N GLY A 72 6.26 3.42 -3.52
CA GLY A 72 5.94 2.38 -2.55
C GLY A 72 7.16 1.80 -1.86
N GLY A 73 8.19 1.46 -2.64
CA GLY A 73 9.46 0.97 -2.10
C GLY A 73 10.08 1.94 -1.08
N ALA A 74 10.09 3.24 -1.37
CA ALA A 74 10.65 4.24 -0.45
C ALA A 74 9.86 4.34 0.87
N LEU A 75 8.53 4.37 0.79
CA LEU A 75 7.67 4.46 1.99
C LEU A 75 7.74 3.19 2.85
N VAL A 76 7.81 2.01 2.23
CA VAL A 76 8.02 0.75 2.95
C VAL A 76 9.41 0.68 3.57
N MET A 77 10.45 1.17 2.89
CA MET A 77 11.79 1.26 3.46
C MET A 77 11.82 2.17 4.70
N ILE A 78 11.13 3.31 4.67
CA ILE A 78 10.98 4.18 5.84
C ILE A 78 10.24 3.45 6.97
N LEU A 79 9.16 2.74 6.65
CA LEU A 79 8.42 1.95 7.64
C LEU A 79 9.30 0.86 8.27
N GLY A 80 10.04 0.10 7.46
CA GLY A 80 10.96 -0.94 7.91
C GLY A 80 12.07 -0.38 8.81
N ALA A 81 12.67 0.74 8.40
CA ALA A 81 13.66 1.45 9.21
C ALA A 81 13.07 1.95 10.54
N LEU A 82 11.84 2.44 10.54
CA LEU A 82 11.16 2.87 11.76
C LEU A 82 10.89 1.70 12.72
N VAL A 83 10.46 0.54 12.18
CA VAL A 83 10.24 -0.66 12.99
C VAL A 83 11.56 -1.13 13.59
N ALA A 84 12.58 -1.34 12.76
CA ALA A 84 13.88 -1.82 13.21
C ALA A 84 14.59 -0.85 14.16
N GLY A 85 14.59 0.45 13.84
CA GLY A 85 15.30 1.49 14.59
C GLY A 85 14.61 1.88 15.90
N SER A 86 13.29 1.73 15.99
CA SER A 86 12.56 2.14 17.19
C SER A 86 12.91 1.35 18.45
N GLU A 87 13.21 0.06 18.32
CA GLU A 87 13.64 -0.77 19.46
C GLU A 87 15.01 -0.35 19.99
N TYR A 88 15.87 0.18 19.10
CA TYR A 88 17.15 0.76 19.49
C TYR A 88 16.95 2.13 20.15
N GLY A 89 16.13 2.99 19.57
CA GLY A 89 15.88 4.34 20.09
C GLY A 89 15.21 4.37 21.47
N TRP A 90 14.37 3.38 21.78
CA TRP A 90 13.68 3.26 23.08
C TRP A 90 14.44 2.38 24.09
N GLY A 91 15.58 1.81 23.70
CA GLY A 91 16.39 0.93 24.57
C GLY A 91 15.75 -0.43 24.89
N SER A 92 14.61 -0.76 24.29
CA SER A 92 13.85 -1.99 24.55
C SER A 92 14.51 -3.24 23.97
N LEU A 93 15.47 -3.08 23.05
CA LEU A 93 16.18 -4.20 22.44
C LEU A 93 16.89 -5.09 23.48
N LYS A 94 17.49 -4.49 24.51
CA LYS A 94 18.19 -5.23 25.58
C LYS A 94 17.22 -6.04 26.43
N THR A 95 16.06 -5.45 26.77
CA THR A 95 15.01 -6.11 27.55
C THR A 95 14.38 -7.27 26.80
N VAL A 96 14.08 -7.09 25.51
CA VAL A 96 13.50 -8.17 24.68
C VAL A 96 14.46 -9.35 24.54
N LEU A 97 15.77 -9.11 24.38
CA LEU A 97 16.77 -10.16 24.21
C LEU A 97 17.18 -10.88 25.50
N THR A 98 16.91 -10.29 26.67
CA THR A 98 17.23 -10.89 27.98
C THR A 98 16.08 -11.71 28.58
N GLN A 99 14.85 -11.55 28.07
CA GLN A 99 13.64 -12.20 28.61
C GLN A 99 13.38 -13.65 28.14
N ARG A 100 14.34 -14.33 27.50
CA ARG A 100 14.27 -15.70 26.90
C ARG A 100 13.67 -15.89 25.49
N PRO A 101 13.02 -14.94 24.78
CA PRO A 101 12.68 -15.17 23.38
C PRO A 101 13.93 -15.44 22.53
N GLY A 102 13.93 -16.54 21.78
CA GLY A 102 14.99 -16.81 20.81
C GLY A 102 15.05 -15.70 19.75
N ARG A 103 16.26 -15.34 19.30
CA ARG A 103 16.49 -14.24 18.32
C ARG A 103 15.65 -14.41 17.04
N PHE A 104 15.56 -15.64 16.54
CA PHE A 104 14.73 -15.98 15.37
C PHE A 104 13.22 -15.81 15.62
N SER A 105 12.76 -16.04 16.85
CA SER A 105 11.34 -15.84 17.19
C SER A 105 10.97 -14.35 17.23
N VAL A 106 11.89 -13.48 17.64
CA VAL A 106 11.67 -12.03 17.66
C VAL A 106 11.68 -11.51 16.23
N PHE A 107 12.75 -11.78 15.48
CA PHE A 107 12.90 -11.34 14.09
C PHE A 107 11.76 -11.85 13.20
N GLY A 108 11.45 -13.15 13.26
CA GLY A 108 10.36 -13.72 12.48
C GLY A 108 8.99 -13.16 12.84
N GLY A 109 8.76 -12.82 14.12
CA GLY A 109 7.55 -12.15 14.56
C GLY A 109 7.40 -10.74 13.96
N THR A 110 8.49 -9.98 13.90
CA THR A 110 8.52 -8.64 13.31
C THR A 110 8.31 -8.68 11.80
N VAL A 111 9.02 -9.57 11.09
CA VAL A 111 8.84 -9.74 9.63
C VAL A 111 7.41 -10.16 9.30
N ALA A 112 6.85 -11.11 10.04
CA ALA A 112 5.46 -11.52 9.84
C ALA A 112 4.47 -10.37 10.12
N ALA A 113 4.71 -9.54 11.14
CA ALA A 113 3.86 -8.39 11.44
C ALA A 113 3.92 -7.34 10.32
N LEU A 114 5.11 -7.06 9.79
CA LEU A 114 5.29 -6.19 8.63
C LEU A 114 4.57 -6.75 7.40
N ALA A 115 4.73 -8.05 7.11
CA ALA A 115 4.08 -8.69 5.98
C ALA A 115 2.54 -8.54 6.02
N VAL A 116 1.93 -8.71 7.20
CA VAL A 116 0.48 -8.54 7.39
C VAL A 116 0.04 -7.09 7.21
N ILE A 117 0.82 -6.13 7.70
CA ILE A 117 0.49 -4.70 7.54
C ILE A 117 0.63 -4.25 6.10
N LEU A 118 1.68 -4.68 5.41
CA LEU A 118 1.87 -4.40 3.99
C LEU A 118 0.74 -5.02 3.15
N PHE A 119 0.33 -6.25 3.47
CA PHE A 119 -0.83 -6.87 2.83
C PHE A 119 -2.10 -6.04 3.02
N ALA A 120 -2.38 -5.58 4.25
CA ALA A 120 -3.52 -4.71 4.53
C ALA A 120 -3.42 -3.38 3.77
N ALA A 121 -2.24 -2.78 3.67
CA ALA A 121 -2.01 -1.55 2.92
C ALA A 121 -2.27 -1.73 1.41
N VAL A 122 -1.89 -2.88 0.83
CA VAL A 122 -2.21 -3.24 -0.56
C VAL A 122 -3.72 -3.36 -0.73
N LEU A 123 -4.42 -4.08 0.15
CA LEU A 123 -5.88 -4.21 0.08
C LEU A 123 -6.58 -2.85 0.14
N ILE A 124 -6.15 -1.97 1.06
CA ILE A 124 -6.70 -0.62 1.17
C ILE A 124 -6.41 0.19 -0.09
N SER A 125 -5.21 0.09 -0.65
CA SER A 125 -4.84 0.78 -1.89
C SER A 125 -5.74 0.35 -3.06
N PHE A 126 -5.97 -0.96 -3.23
CA PHE A 126 -6.88 -1.48 -4.25
C PHE A 126 -8.33 -1.01 -4.02
N ALA A 127 -8.81 -0.97 -2.77
CA ALA A 127 -10.14 -0.47 -2.45
C ALA A 127 -10.30 1.03 -2.77
N VAL A 128 -9.29 1.84 -2.45
CA VAL A 128 -9.26 3.28 -2.76
C VAL A 128 -9.19 3.50 -4.26
N SER A 129 -8.35 2.76 -4.98
CA SER A 129 -8.25 2.79 -6.44
C SER A 129 -9.55 2.38 -7.13
N ALA A 130 -10.23 1.34 -6.64
CA ALA A 130 -11.55 0.94 -7.11
C ALA A 130 -12.61 2.02 -6.88
N GLY A 131 -12.59 2.68 -5.72
CA GLY A 131 -13.49 3.80 -5.43
C GLY A 131 -13.23 5.02 -6.33
N ALA A 132 -11.96 5.38 -6.53
CA ALA A 132 -11.58 6.51 -7.37
C ALA A 132 -11.94 6.30 -8.85
N SER A 133 -11.61 5.13 -9.41
CA SER A 133 -11.96 4.78 -10.80
C SER A 133 -13.47 4.68 -11.04
N ALA A 134 -14.24 4.13 -10.07
CA ALA A 134 -15.69 4.11 -10.17
C ALA A 134 -16.30 5.52 -10.11
N ALA A 135 -15.76 6.42 -9.28
CA ALA A 135 -16.18 7.81 -9.23
C ALA A 135 -15.94 8.53 -10.56
N ILE A 136 -14.76 8.36 -11.17
CA ILE A 136 -14.43 8.95 -12.47
C ILE A 136 -15.34 8.40 -13.57
N ALA A 137 -15.50 7.07 -13.65
CA ALA A 137 -16.39 6.45 -14.65
C ALA A 137 -17.83 6.94 -14.54
N SER A 138 -18.32 7.15 -13.31
CA SER A 138 -19.66 7.71 -13.07
C SER A 138 -19.79 9.18 -13.46
N ALA A 139 -18.73 9.98 -13.29
CA ALA A 139 -18.71 11.39 -13.67
C ALA A 139 -18.71 11.56 -15.19
N GLU A 140 -18.01 10.68 -15.91
CA GLU A 140 -17.90 10.72 -17.38
C GLU A 140 -18.99 9.91 -18.10
N SER A 141 -19.91 9.27 -17.37
CA SER A 141 -20.95 8.39 -17.93
C SER A 141 -20.40 7.25 -18.79
N LEU A 142 -19.20 6.76 -18.45
CA LEU A 142 -18.53 5.66 -19.14
C LEU A 142 -18.92 4.30 -18.56
N PRO A 143 -18.88 3.21 -19.37
CA PRO A 143 -19.21 1.88 -18.89
C PRO A 143 -18.22 1.41 -17.80
N ILE A 144 -18.76 0.99 -16.66
CA ILE A 144 -17.99 0.41 -15.57
C ILE A 144 -17.70 -1.06 -15.91
N ALA A 145 -16.62 -1.29 -16.63
CA ALA A 145 -16.08 -2.62 -16.90
C ALA A 145 -15.01 -2.96 -15.86
N TRP A 146 -15.35 -3.84 -14.91
CA TRP A 146 -14.39 -4.33 -13.92
C TRP A 146 -13.45 -5.37 -14.51
N PRO A 147 -12.16 -5.36 -14.13
CA PRO A 147 -11.22 -6.40 -14.52
C PRO A 147 -11.62 -7.73 -13.90
N PRO A 148 -11.23 -8.86 -14.53
CA PRO A 148 -11.54 -10.18 -13.99
C PRO A 148 -10.90 -10.37 -12.61
N VAL A 149 -11.60 -11.10 -11.74
CA VAL A 149 -11.17 -11.33 -10.35
C VAL A 149 -9.77 -11.95 -10.27
N GLY A 150 -9.39 -12.77 -11.25
CA GLY A 150 -8.05 -13.35 -11.37
C GLY A 150 -6.95 -12.28 -11.42
N ASP A 151 -7.14 -11.23 -12.23
CA ASP A 151 -6.16 -10.16 -12.39
C ASP A 151 -6.07 -9.29 -11.13
N ILE A 152 -7.20 -9.08 -10.43
CA ILE A 152 -7.22 -8.37 -9.15
C ILE A 152 -6.44 -9.15 -8.09
N VAL A 153 -6.70 -10.46 -7.96
CA VAL A 153 -6.00 -11.31 -7.00
C VAL A 153 -4.50 -11.39 -7.34
N GLN A 154 -4.16 -11.52 -8.62
CA GLN A 154 -2.78 -11.51 -9.09
C GLN A 154 -2.11 -10.16 -8.80
N GLY A 155 -2.79 -9.05 -9.04
CA GLY A 155 -2.32 -7.70 -8.76
C GLY A 155 -2.06 -7.47 -7.27
N ILE A 156 -2.97 -7.91 -6.40
CA ILE A 156 -2.80 -7.85 -4.94
C ILE A 156 -1.61 -8.70 -4.51
N ALA A 157 -1.49 -9.94 -5.01
CA ALA A 157 -0.39 -10.83 -4.67
C ALA A 157 0.96 -10.29 -5.16
N ALA A 158 1.02 -9.81 -6.40
CA ALA A 158 2.22 -9.21 -6.98
C ALA A 158 2.62 -7.94 -6.23
N GLY A 159 1.66 -7.04 -5.97
CA GLY A 159 1.90 -5.82 -5.21
C GLY A 159 2.39 -6.11 -3.79
N TRP A 160 1.83 -7.12 -3.13
CA TRP A 160 2.29 -7.55 -1.82
C TRP A 160 3.73 -8.11 -1.85
N LEU A 161 4.07 -8.94 -2.85
CA LEU A 161 5.41 -9.49 -3.01
C LEU A 161 6.45 -8.44 -3.38
N VAL A 162 6.08 -7.42 -4.15
CA VAL A 162 6.98 -6.31 -4.51
C VAL A 162 7.31 -5.44 -3.30
N LEU A 163 6.38 -5.31 -2.36
CA LEU A 163 6.55 -4.48 -1.16
C LEU A 163 7.19 -5.22 0.01
N LEU A 164 7.13 -6.55 0.03
CA LEU A 164 7.71 -7.39 1.08
C LEU A 164 9.23 -7.46 0.96
#